data_AF-A0A9E3C9L4-F1
#
_entry.id   AF-A0A9E3C9L4-F1
#
_cell.length_a   1.000
_cell.length_b   1.000
_cell.length_c   1.000
_cell.angle_alpha   90.00
_cell.angle_beta   90.00
_cell.angle_gamma   90.00
#
_symmetry.space_group_name_H-M   'P 1'
#
loop_
_entity.id
_entity.type
_entity.pdbx_description
1 polymer ?
#
loop_
_entity_poly.entity_id
_entity_poly.type
_entity_poly.pdbx_seq_one_letter_code
_entity_poly.pdbx_strand_id
1 'polypeptide(L)'
;MEEVARFLPAARAEGGRAMKLTYRPTEERDLPECVRLVQHGPAPPGAADRLLHVWCALRTRDALNSAVMEDQERPAGRRLVHFGASVFVTDDFAREVRARPRPCLSDVVLDRILAGHSPVLDAPAIRHANTGGGLNVFVLHVGMAAALDPDERQAVLARAPDTFFLVHQGFRLKEILLQYEDEGPQRFAEAGGFQWRDRASGLLGLTREEARARPGAYAGRLFAYEPPRLGFGAREQQILQRALLGETDAETAEALHLATDTVKARWRGIYGRVAERAPELLPQGEGADLKRGAEKRRHLLHYLRHHPEELRPV
;
A
#
# COMPACT_ATOMS: atom_id res chain seq x y z
N MET A 1 15.44 34.04 50.72
CA MET A 1 14.13 34.70 50.91
C MET A 1 13.87 35.43 49.61
N GLU A 2 13.38 34.66 48.63
CA GLU A 2 12.08 34.92 47.94
C GLU A 2 12.35 35.89 46.78
N GLU A 3 12.18 35.58 45.50
CA GLU A 3 11.03 34.96 44.86
C GLU A 3 11.31 34.92 43.33
N VAL A 4 11.79 33.80 42.76
CA VAL A 4 11.65 33.51 41.30
C VAL A 4 11.57 31.99 41.06
N ALA A 5 10.85 31.28 41.92
CA ALA A 5 10.49 29.87 41.74
C ALA A 5 9.12 29.75 41.03
N ARG A 6 8.96 30.40 39.88
CA ARG A 6 7.66 30.49 39.18
C ARG A 6 7.72 30.31 37.66
N PHE A 7 8.54 29.38 37.16
CA PHE A 7 8.43 28.90 35.77
C PHE A 7 8.82 27.41 35.63
N LEU A 8 8.46 26.58 36.61
CA LEU A 8 8.33 25.15 36.35
C LEU A 8 6.92 24.91 35.80
N PRO A 9 6.76 24.38 34.57
CA PRO A 9 5.46 23.92 34.12
C PRO A 9 4.98 22.85 35.10
N ALA A 10 3.75 23.04 35.58
CA ALA A 10 3.01 22.02 36.30
C ALA A 10 3.09 20.68 35.54
N ALA A 11 3.15 19.59 36.30
CA ALA A 11 3.21 18.22 35.82
C ALA A 11 2.35 18.03 34.55
N ARG A 12 2.99 17.53 33.47
CA ARG A 12 2.29 17.03 32.28
C ARG A 12 1.22 16.04 32.74
N ALA A 13 -0.04 16.44 32.67
CA ALA A 13 -1.14 15.51 32.73
C ALA A 13 -1.04 14.60 31.50
N GLU A 14 -0.90 13.30 31.79
CA GLU A 14 -1.19 12.13 30.94
C GLU A 14 -0.69 12.22 29.49
N GLY A 15 0.55 11.77 29.27
CA GLY A 15 1.04 11.47 27.93
C GLY A 15 0.18 10.39 27.28
N GLY A 16 -0.26 10.62 26.04
CA GLY A 16 -1.01 9.65 25.24
C GLY A 16 -0.36 8.27 25.22
N ARG A 17 -1.18 7.24 25.09
CA ARG A 17 -0.74 5.84 25.11
C ARG A 17 0.30 5.60 24.01
N ALA A 18 1.47 5.05 24.36
CA ALA A 18 2.47 4.67 23.38
C ALA A 18 1.93 3.56 22.46
N MET A 19 1.76 3.86 21.16
CA MET A 19 1.30 2.90 20.16
C MET A 19 2.46 2.06 19.62
N LYS A 20 2.24 0.76 19.40
CA LYS A 20 3.18 -0.10 18.66
C LYS A 20 2.64 -0.39 17.28
N LEU A 21 2.87 0.56 16.38
CA LEU A 21 2.35 0.52 15.02
C LEU A 21 3.18 -0.39 14.11
N THR A 22 2.49 -1.30 13.44
CA THR A 22 3.01 -2.18 12.38
C THR A 22 2.06 -2.10 11.18
N TYR A 23 2.52 -2.50 10.00
CA TYR A 23 1.69 -2.49 8.79
C TYR A 23 2.00 -3.68 7.90
N ARG A 24 0.99 -4.11 7.14
CA ARG A 24 1.08 -5.24 6.22
C ARG A 24 0.03 -5.10 5.09
N PRO A 25 0.18 -5.83 3.97
CA PRO A 25 -0.90 -5.94 3.01
C PRO A 25 -2.17 -6.48 3.65
N THR A 26 -3.32 -6.04 3.15
CA THR A 26 -4.62 -6.51 3.63
C THR A 26 -4.85 -7.96 3.24
N GLU A 27 -5.40 -8.74 4.17
CA GLU A 27 -5.85 -10.10 3.97
C GLU A 27 -7.38 -10.16 3.90
N GLU A 28 -7.92 -11.24 3.36
CA GLU A 28 -9.38 -11.38 3.17
C GLU A 28 -10.14 -11.27 4.50
N ARG A 29 -9.59 -11.84 5.57
CA ARG A 29 -10.14 -11.76 6.93
C ARG A 29 -10.24 -10.35 7.49
N ASP A 30 -9.46 -9.40 6.98
CA ASP A 30 -9.45 -8.01 7.46
C ASP A 30 -10.58 -7.18 6.85
N LEU A 31 -11.09 -7.56 5.68
CA LEU A 31 -12.00 -6.73 4.89
C LEU A 31 -13.27 -6.29 5.66
N PRO A 32 -13.94 -7.15 6.45
CA PRO A 32 -15.08 -6.72 7.26
C PRO A 32 -14.74 -5.62 8.27
N GLU A 33 -13.54 -5.67 8.88
CA GLU A 33 -13.09 -4.61 9.78
C GLU A 33 -12.69 -3.35 9.01
N CYS A 34 -12.06 -3.49 7.85
CA CYS A 34 -11.71 -2.38 6.97
C CYS A 34 -12.95 -1.59 6.49
N VAL A 35 -14.06 -2.28 6.20
CA VAL A 35 -15.34 -1.61 5.85
C VAL A 35 -15.81 -0.71 6.98
N ARG A 36 -15.69 -1.16 8.23
CA ARG A 36 -16.04 -0.34 9.41
C ARG A 36 -15.12 0.86 9.59
N LEU A 37 -13.85 0.77 9.16
CA LEU A 37 -12.89 1.88 9.27
C LEU A 37 -13.16 3.01 8.27
N VAL A 38 -13.72 2.71 7.10
CA VAL A 38 -13.98 3.70 6.04
C VAL A 38 -15.39 4.27 6.08
N GLN A 39 -16.30 3.60 6.79
CA GLN A 39 -17.66 4.11 6.98
C GLN A 39 -17.67 5.13 8.12
N HIS A 40 -17.78 6.41 7.74
CA HIS A 40 -17.95 7.51 8.67
C HIS A 40 -19.42 7.95 8.67
N GLY A 41 -20.10 7.78 9.81
CA GLY A 41 -21.49 8.19 9.97
C GLY A 41 -22.55 7.19 9.45
N PRO A 42 -23.81 7.62 9.36
CA PRO A 42 -24.91 6.75 8.95
C PRO A 42 -24.81 6.40 7.46
N ALA A 43 -24.51 5.12 7.18
CA ALA A 43 -24.50 4.60 5.82
C ALA A 43 -25.90 4.09 5.41
N PRO A 44 -26.26 4.15 4.10
CA PRO A 44 -27.47 3.51 3.61
C PRO A 44 -27.50 2.00 3.90
N PRO A 45 -28.69 1.40 4.10
CA PRO A 45 -28.81 -0.05 4.22
C PRO A 45 -28.11 -0.78 3.07
N GLY A 46 -27.29 -1.78 3.39
CA GLY A 46 -26.56 -2.59 2.40
C GLY A 46 -25.28 -1.96 1.84
N ALA A 47 -24.91 -0.73 2.23
CA ALA A 47 -23.67 -0.09 1.76
C ALA A 47 -22.40 -0.88 2.15
N ALA A 48 -22.39 -1.45 3.36
CA ALA A 48 -21.29 -2.30 3.84
C ALA A 48 -21.13 -3.57 3.00
N ASP A 49 -22.23 -4.29 2.75
CA ASP A 49 -22.23 -5.52 1.97
C ASP A 49 -21.83 -5.26 0.52
N ARG A 50 -22.35 -4.16 -0.06
CA ARG A 50 -21.99 -3.69 -1.39
C ARG A 50 -20.48 -3.43 -1.50
N LEU A 51 -19.90 -2.71 -0.54
CA LEU A 51 -18.48 -2.37 -0.53
C LEU A 51 -17.62 -3.63 -0.37
N LEU A 52 -17.97 -4.49 0.58
CA LEU A 52 -17.28 -5.76 0.82
C LEU A 52 -17.30 -6.65 -0.42
N HIS A 53 -18.45 -6.76 -1.09
CA HIS A 53 -18.58 -7.52 -2.33
C HIS A 53 -17.62 -7.02 -3.41
N VAL A 54 -17.56 -5.70 -3.64
CA VAL A 54 -16.66 -5.12 -4.64
C VAL A 54 -15.19 -5.31 -4.27
N TRP A 55 -14.82 -5.10 -3.01
CA TRP A 55 -13.44 -5.31 -2.56
C TRP A 55 -12.98 -6.76 -2.71
N CYS A 56 -13.83 -7.73 -2.33
CA CYS A 56 -13.54 -9.15 -2.57
C CYS A 56 -13.33 -9.42 -4.06
N ALA A 57 -14.21 -8.93 -4.93
CA ALA A 57 -14.11 -9.13 -6.37
C ALA A 57 -12.82 -8.50 -6.97
N LEU A 58 -12.45 -7.29 -6.55
CA LEU A 58 -11.21 -6.63 -6.99
C LEU A 58 -9.97 -7.38 -6.49
N ARG A 59 -10.00 -7.87 -5.25
CA ARG A 59 -8.90 -8.62 -4.64
C ARG A 59 -8.70 -9.99 -5.30
N THR A 60 -9.77 -10.69 -5.68
CA THR A 60 -9.68 -11.97 -6.43
C THR A 60 -9.05 -11.77 -7.81
N ARG A 61 -9.15 -10.57 -8.39
CA ARG A 61 -8.59 -10.21 -9.70
C ARG A 61 -7.21 -9.54 -9.62
N ASP A 62 -6.58 -9.53 -8.45
CA ASP A 62 -5.31 -8.83 -8.17
C ASP A 62 -5.35 -7.33 -8.56
N ALA A 63 -6.53 -6.69 -8.45
CA ALA A 63 -6.76 -5.31 -8.87
C ALA A 63 -6.89 -4.32 -7.69
N LEU A 64 -6.98 -4.84 -6.45
CA LEU A 64 -7.02 -4.04 -5.23
C LEU A 64 -5.63 -3.95 -4.59
N ASN A 65 -5.08 -2.74 -4.51
CA ASN A 65 -3.87 -2.47 -3.74
C ASN A 65 -4.27 -1.89 -2.38
N SER A 66 -4.10 -2.67 -1.32
CA SER A 66 -4.51 -2.23 0.02
C SER A 66 -3.59 -2.73 1.14
N ALA A 67 -3.50 -1.93 2.19
CA ALA A 67 -2.73 -2.23 3.38
C ALA A 67 -3.48 -1.79 4.64
N VAL A 68 -3.20 -2.49 5.74
CA VAL A 68 -3.70 -2.17 7.07
C VAL A 68 -2.54 -1.78 7.98
N MET A 69 -2.85 -0.94 8.96
CA MET A 69 -1.97 -0.62 10.08
C MET A 69 -2.58 -1.16 11.36
N GLU A 70 -1.76 -1.84 12.13
CA GLU A 70 -2.10 -2.47 13.39
C GLU A 70 -1.39 -1.80 14.57
N ASP A 71 -2.11 -1.58 15.66
CA ASP A 71 -1.54 -1.29 16.96
C ASP A 71 -1.44 -2.57 17.79
N GLN A 72 -0.22 -3.06 17.99
CA GLN A 72 0.05 -4.33 18.69
C GLN A 72 -0.30 -4.27 20.19
N GLU A 73 -0.48 -3.07 20.75
CA GLU A 73 -0.92 -2.90 22.14
C GLU A 73 -2.47 -2.97 22.27
N ARG A 74 -3.22 -3.10 21.17
CA ARG A 74 -4.68 -3.32 21.22
C ARG A 74 -5.02 -4.82 21.28
N PRO A 75 -6.15 -5.18 21.92
CA PRO A 75 -6.64 -6.55 21.91
C PRO A 75 -6.82 -7.09 20.49
N ALA A 76 -6.60 -8.40 20.31
CA ALA A 76 -6.89 -9.07 19.04
C ALA A 76 -8.35 -8.80 18.61
N GLY A 77 -8.55 -8.55 17.30
CA GLY A 77 -9.85 -8.14 16.74
C GLY A 77 -10.21 -6.66 16.92
N ARG A 78 -9.31 -5.85 17.48
CA ARG A 78 -9.40 -4.37 17.53
C ARG A 78 -8.07 -3.69 17.22
N ARG A 79 -7.17 -4.42 16.54
CA ARG A 79 -5.83 -3.94 16.25
C ARG A 79 -5.79 -3.01 15.06
N LEU A 80 -6.71 -3.12 14.10
CA LEU A 80 -6.68 -2.28 12.91
C LEU A 80 -7.02 -0.84 13.29
N VAL A 81 -6.06 0.05 13.09
CA VAL A 81 -6.21 1.48 13.40
C VAL A 81 -6.26 2.34 12.14
N HIS A 82 -5.78 1.82 11.01
CA HIS A 82 -5.84 2.49 9.71
C HIS A 82 -5.92 1.48 8.57
N PHE A 83 -6.61 1.86 7.51
CA PHE A 83 -6.73 1.10 6.27
C PHE A 83 -6.63 2.06 5.08
N GLY A 84 -5.89 1.67 4.05
CA GLY A 84 -5.85 2.36 2.77
C GLY A 84 -6.08 1.38 1.63
N ALA A 85 -6.92 1.75 0.69
CA ALA A 85 -7.22 1.00 -0.52
C ALA A 85 -7.17 1.89 -1.75
N SER A 86 -6.67 1.31 -2.83
CA SER A 86 -6.46 1.99 -4.11
C SER A 86 -6.51 1.00 -5.25
N VAL A 87 -6.73 1.52 -6.45
CA VAL A 87 -6.85 0.74 -7.68
C VAL A 87 -6.07 1.43 -8.79
N PHE A 88 -5.60 0.65 -9.76
CA PHE A 88 -5.09 1.23 -11.00
C PHE A 88 -6.25 1.46 -11.96
N VAL A 89 -6.36 2.66 -12.51
CA VAL A 89 -7.47 3.05 -13.39
C VAL A 89 -7.00 3.32 -14.81
N THR A 90 -7.92 3.15 -15.76
CA THR A 90 -7.70 3.48 -17.18
C THR A 90 -7.35 4.96 -17.36
N ASP A 91 -6.64 5.26 -18.45
CA ASP A 91 -6.30 6.63 -18.84
C ASP A 91 -7.53 7.47 -19.15
N ASP A 92 -8.55 6.84 -19.73
CA ASP A 92 -9.81 7.49 -20.04
C ASP A 92 -10.56 7.89 -18.77
N PHE A 93 -10.59 7.03 -17.74
CA PHE A 93 -11.17 7.38 -16.46
C PHE A 93 -10.41 8.51 -15.76
N ALA A 94 -9.06 8.44 -15.73
CA ALA A 94 -8.25 9.51 -15.14
C ALA A 94 -8.47 10.85 -15.87
N ARG A 95 -8.56 10.84 -17.20
CA ARG A 95 -8.88 12.02 -18.01
C ARG A 95 -10.29 12.54 -17.75
N GLU A 96 -11.28 11.66 -17.63
CA GLU A 96 -12.66 12.00 -17.30
C GLU A 96 -12.74 12.71 -15.95
N VAL A 97 -12.12 12.14 -14.92
CA VAL A 97 -12.10 12.70 -13.55
C VAL A 97 -11.48 14.10 -13.53
N ARG A 98 -10.38 14.32 -14.26
CA ARG A 98 -9.78 15.66 -14.38
C ARG A 98 -10.66 16.65 -15.14
N ALA A 99 -11.30 16.21 -16.22
CA ALA A 99 -12.11 17.07 -17.06
C ALA A 99 -13.44 17.44 -16.41
N ARG A 100 -14.00 16.55 -15.59
CA ARG A 100 -15.28 16.74 -14.89
C ARG A 100 -15.18 16.24 -13.45
N PRO A 101 -14.47 16.97 -12.56
CA PRO A 101 -14.41 16.63 -11.15
C PRO A 101 -15.82 16.64 -10.54
N ARG A 102 -16.11 15.65 -9.69
CA ARG A 102 -17.38 15.54 -8.97
C ARG A 102 -17.13 14.90 -7.59
N PRO A 103 -17.92 15.23 -6.55
CA PRO A 103 -17.85 14.54 -5.26
C PRO A 103 -18.10 13.03 -5.40
N CYS A 104 -17.71 12.27 -4.36
CA CYS A 104 -17.99 10.84 -4.20
C CYS A 104 -17.52 9.96 -5.39
N LEU A 105 -16.32 10.23 -5.90
CA LEU A 105 -15.72 9.47 -7.00
C LEU A 105 -15.53 7.99 -6.67
N SER A 106 -15.33 7.65 -5.40
CA SER A 106 -15.26 6.26 -4.96
C SER A 106 -16.57 5.53 -5.21
N ASP A 107 -17.72 6.14 -4.90
CA ASP A 107 -19.04 5.58 -5.20
C ASP A 107 -19.25 5.41 -6.70
N VAL A 108 -18.81 6.39 -7.50
CA VAL A 108 -18.84 6.31 -8.97
C VAL A 108 -18.04 5.11 -9.48
N VAL A 109 -16.86 4.85 -8.92
CA VAL A 109 -16.04 3.68 -9.28
C VAL A 109 -16.78 2.39 -8.89
N LEU A 110 -17.35 2.33 -7.68
CA LEU A 110 -18.11 1.18 -7.21
C LEU A 110 -19.35 0.91 -8.10
N ASP A 111 -20.12 1.93 -8.43
CA ASP A 111 -21.31 1.85 -9.30
C ASP A 111 -20.93 1.29 -10.68
N ARG A 112 -19.84 1.79 -11.27
CA ARG A 112 -19.35 1.32 -12.58
C ARG A 112 -18.91 -0.13 -12.56
N ILE A 113 -18.23 -0.56 -11.50
CA ILE A 113 -17.83 -1.96 -11.33
C ILE A 113 -19.08 -2.86 -11.29
N LEU A 114 -20.08 -2.49 -10.48
CA LEU A 114 -21.32 -3.24 -10.34
C LEU A 114 -22.16 -3.27 -11.63
N ALA A 115 -22.10 -2.20 -12.43
CA ALA A 115 -22.74 -2.12 -13.74
C ALA A 115 -21.96 -2.86 -14.86
N GLY A 116 -20.80 -3.46 -14.56
CA GLY A 116 -19.97 -4.17 -15.55
C GLY A 116 -19.11 -3.27 -16.43
N HIS A 117 -19.01 -1.97 -16.12
CA HIS A 117 -18.22 -0.97 -16.84
C HIS A 117 -17.01 -0.52 -16.02
N SER A 118 -16.28 -1.48 -15.45
CA SER A 118 -15.16 -1.22 -14.52
C SER A 118 -14.09 -0.30 -15.14
N PRO A 119 -13.77 0.86 -14.51
CA PRO A 119 -12.65 1.69 -14.91
C PRO A 119 -11.29 1.17 -14.40
N VAL A 120 -11.31 0.09 -13.60
CA VAL A 120 -10.13 -0.51 -12.96
C VAL A 120 -9.44 -1.49 -13.90
N LEU A 121 -8.12 -1.38 -13.99
CA LEU A 121 -7.27 -2.27 -14.78
C LEU A 121 -7.20 -3.66 -14.14
N ASP A 122 -7.18 -4.70 -14.98
CA ASP A 122 -6.90 -6.07 -14.59
C ASP A 122 -5.40 -6.37 -14.63
N ALA A 123 -4.99 -7.56 -14.16
CA ALA A 123 -3.57 -7.93 -14.09
C ALA A 123 -2.82 -7.86 -15.44
N PRO A 124 -3.37 -8.31 -16.58
CA PRO A 124 -2.77 -8.10 -17.90
C PRO A 124 -2.58 -6.61 -18.26
N ALA A 125 -3.61 -5.78 -18.05
CA ALA A 125 -3.51 -4.35 -18.35
C ALA A 125 -2.55 -3.62 -17.41
N ILE A 126 -2.50 -4.01 -16.14
CA ILE A 126 -1.52 -3.48 -15.16
C ILE A 126 -0.10 -3.79 -15.62
N ARG A 127 0.18 -5.04 -16.01
CA ARG A 127 1.50 -5.44 -16.53
C ARG A 127 1.91 -4.62 -17.75
N HIS A 128 1.01 -4.52 -18.73
CA HIS A 128 1.26 -3.77 -19.96
C HIS A 128 1.55 -2.29 -19.68
N ALA A 129 0.74 -1.65 -18.82
CA ALA A 129 0.94 -0.27 -18.45
C ALA A 129 2.23 -0.08 -17.62
N ASN A 130 2.55 -1.01 -16.71
CA ASN A 130 3.74 -0.94 -15.85
C ASN A 130 5.05 -1.03 -16.65
N THR A 131 5.08 -1.79 -17.74
CA THR A 131 6.26 -1.87 -18.63
C THR A 131 6.27 -0.80 -19.72
N GLY A 132 5.13 -0.13 -19.96
CA GLY A 132 4.97 0.91 -20.98
C GLY A 132 4.79 2.32 -20.42
N GLY A 133 3.62 2.90 -20.66
CA GLY A 133 3.30 4.30 -20.38
C GLY A 133 3.15 4.68 -18.90
N GLY A 134 3.08 3.68 -18.01
CA GLY A 134 2.87 3.86 -16.58
C GLY A 134 1.41 3.85 -16.16
N LEU A 135 1.20 3.78 -14.83
CA LEU A 135 -0.08 3.53 -14.17
C LEU A 135 -0.65 4.79 -13.51
N ASN A 136 -1.97 4.99 -13.60
CA ASN A 136 -2.70 5.95 -12.76
C ASN A 136 -3.22 5.24 -11.52
N VAL A 137 -2.94 5.78 -10.35
CA VAL A 137 -3.52 5.32 -9.08
C VAL A 137 -4.74 6.17 -8.76
N PHE A 138 -5.83 5.53 -8.39
CA PHE A 138 -6.95 6.18 -7.73
C PHE A 138 -7.05 5.63 -6.30
N VAL A 139 -6.92 6.51 -5.30
CA VAL A 139 -7.13 6.17 -3.89
C VAL A 139 -8.62 6.01 -3.68
N LEU A 140 -9.05 4.78 -3.47
CA LEU A 140 -10.46 4.41 -3.43
C LEU A 140 -11.04 4.70 -2.04
N HIS A 141 -10.38 4.26 -0.97
CA HIS A 141 -10.82 4.56 0.39
C HIS A 141 -9.63 4.67 1.32
N VAL A 142 -9.73 5.56 2.31
CA VAL A 142 -8.84 5.63 3.45
C VAL A 142 -9.72 5.68 4.69
N GLY A 143 -9.42 4.85 5.67
CA GLY A 143 -10.19 4.72 6.89
C GLY A 143 -9.28 4.72 8.11
N MET A 144 -9.79 5.23 9.21
CA MET A 144 -9.08 5.30 10.49
C MET A 144 -10.03 4.98 11.63
N ALA A 145 -9.54 4.32 12.66
CA ALA A 145 -10.35 4.00 13.83
C ALA A 145 -10.91 5.29 14.46
N ALA A 146 -12.22 5.30 14.73
CA ALA A 146 -12.89 6.48 15.29
C ALA A 146 -12.43 6.79 16.73
N ALA A 147 -12.15 5.76 17.52
CA ALA A 147 -11.74 5.85 18.92
C ALA A 147 -10.23 6.05 19.10
N LEU A 148 -9.63 6.93 18.29
CA LEU A 148 -8.24 7.39 18.49
C LEU A 148 -8.26 8.77 19.13
N ASP A 149 -7.49 8.95 20.20
CA ASP A 149 -7.21 10.28 20.74
C ASP A 149 -6.35 11.12 19.76
N PRO A 150 -6.16 12.44 19.99
CA PRO A 150 -5.38 13.28 19.08
C PRO A 150 -3.92 12.84 18.88
N ASP A 151 -3.25 12.34 19.92
CA ASP A 151 -1.86 11.90 19.86
C ASP A 151 -1.74 10.56 19.10
N GLU A 152 -2.64 9.62 19.38
CA GLU A 152 -2.77 8.36 18.65
C GLU A 152 -3.05 8.63 17.15
N ARG A 153 -3.98 9.54 16.85
CA ARG A 153 -4.32 9.95 15.48
C ARG A 153 -3.10 10.52 14.77
N GLN A 154 -2.34 11.39 15.42
CA GLN A 154 -1.13 11.96 14.86
C GLN A 154 -0.06 10.89 14.62
N ALA A 155 0.10 9.92 15.52
CA ALA A 155 1.03 8.80 15.36
C ALA A 155 0.66 7.91 14.16
N VAL A 156 -0.64 7.63 13.98
CA VAL A 156 -1.15 6.89 12.82
C VAL A 156 -0.91 7.67 11.51
N LEU A 157 -1.27 8.96 11.47
CA LEU A 157 -1.05 9.80 10.29
C LEU A 157 0.43 9.90 9.90
N ALA A 158 1.33 10.02 10.88
CA ALA A 158 2.77 10.07 10.64
C ALA A 158 3.31 8.80 9.94
N ARG A 159 2.63 7.65 10.11
CA ARG A 159 3.02 6.36 9.49
C ARG A 159 2.14 5.95 8.32
N ALA A 160 1.05 6.65 8.04
CA ALA A 160 0.16 6.34 6.93
C ALA A 160 0.87 6.24 5.56
N PRO A 161 1.89 7.08 5.23
CA PRO A 161 2.63 6.94 3.97
C PRO A 161 3.28 5.57 3.81
N ASP A 162 3.76 4.97 4.89
CA ASP A 162 4.44 3.67 4.84
C ASP A 162 3.51 2.58 4.29
N THR A 163 2.22 2.63 4.68
CA THR A 163 1.20 1.70 4.16
C THR A 163 0.97 1.90 2.65
N PHE A 164 1.04 3.15 2.20
CA PHE A 164 0.86 3.50 0.79
C PHE A 164 2.10 3.13 -0.03
N PHE A 165 3.31 3.35 0.49
CA PHE A 165 4.56 2.92 -0.13
C PHE A 165 4.62 1.40 -0.27
N LEU A 166 4.24 0.66 0.77
CA LEU A 166 4.25 -0.81 0.76
C LEU A 166 3.60 -1.40 -0.50
N VAL A 167 2.43 -0.89 -0.86
CA VAL A 167 1.63 -1.46 -1.96
C VAL A 167 1.90 -0.81 -3.32
N HIS A 168 2.53 0.38 -3.38
CA HIS A 168 2.76 1.11 -4.64
C HIS A 168 4.22 1.27 -5.07
N GLN A 169 5.19 1.19 -4.16
CA GLN A 169 6.58 1.50 -4.48
C GLN A 169 7.14 0.53 -5.52
N GLY A 170 7.88 1.02 -6.52
CA GLY A 170 8.45 0.20 -7.60
C GLY A 170 7.52 0.01 -8.80
N PHE A 171 6.23 0.38 -8.71
CA PHE A 171 5.40 0.50 -9.90
C PHE A 171 5.80 1.72 -10.72
N ARG A 172 5.64 1.65 -12.03
CA ARG A 172 5.87 2.77 -12.96
C ARG A 172 4.70 3.73 -12.92
N LEU A 173 4.58 4.55 -11.88
CA LEU A 173 3.44 5.46 -11.72
C LEU A 173 3.56 6.72 -12.59
N LYS A 174 2.46 7.17 -13.18
CA LYS A 174 2.39 8.47 -13.88
C LYS A 174 1.56 9.51 -13.12
N GLU A 175 0.56 9.07 -12.37
CA GLU A 175 -0.33 9.96 -11.63
C GLU A 175 -0.96 9.23 -10.44
N ILE A 176 -1.22 9.98 -9.37
CA ILE A 176 -2.03 9.56 -8.22
C ILE A 176 -3.16 10.57 -8.05
N LEU A 177 -4.39 10.08 -7.97
CA LEU A 177 -5.61 10.85 -7.72
C LEU A 177 -6.24 10.38 -6.41
N LEU A 178 -6.74 11.33 -5.62
CA LEU A 178 -7.46 11.06 -4.38
C LEU A 178 -8.50 12.15 -4.12
N GLN A 179 -9.53 11.80 -3.37
CA GLN A 179 -10.58 12.72 -2.97
C GLN A 179 -10.74 12.71 -1.45
N TYR A 180 -10.92 13.89 -0.87
CA TYR A 180 -11.33 14.04 0.52
C TYR A 180 -12.70 14.67 0.59
N GLU A 181 -13.55 14.14 1.46
CA GLU A 181 -14.88 14.71 1.76
C GLU A 181 -14.82 15.68 2.94
N ASP A 182 -13.84 15.50 3.85
CA ASP A 182 -13.70 16.29 5.07
C ASP A 182 -12.42 17.16 5.09
N GLU A 183 -12.52 18.31 5.77
CA GLU A 183 -11.39 19.17 6.06
C GLU A 183 -10.49 18.55 7.16
N GLY A 184 -9.26 18.17 6.81
CA GLY A 184 -8.26 17.72 7.79
C GLY A 184 -7.14 16.89 7.15
N PRO A 185 -7.44 15.67 6.67
CA PRO A 185 -6.47 14.82 5.96
C PRO A 185 -5.80 15.51 4.76
N GLN A 186 -6.45 16.53 4.19
CA GLN A 186 -5.93 17.34 3.09
C GLN A 186 -4.54 17.92 3.33
N ARG A 187 -4.24 18.43 4.54
CA ARG A 187 -2.92 19.03 4.84
C ARG A 187 -1.80 18.00 4.74
N PHE A 188 -2.13 16.75 5.05
CA PHE A 188 -1.20 15.64 4.94
C PHE A 188 -0.87 15.30 3.48
N ALA A 189 -1.89 15.34 2.61
CA ALA A 189 -1.68 15.17 1.18
C ALA A 189 -0.89 16.36 0.58
N GLU A 190 -1.23 17.60 0.94
CA GLU A 190 -0.47 18.78 0.48
C GLU A 190 1.00 18.71 0.88
N ALA A 191 1.31 18.30 2.12
CA ALA A 191 2.69 18.04 2.57
C ALA A 191 3.38 16.91 1.79
N GLY A 192 2.60 15.99 1.22
CA GLY A 192 3.07 14.95 0.29
C GLY A 192 3.33 15.45 -1.12
N GLY A 193 3.03 16.71 -1.42
CA GLY A 193 3.21 17.34 -2.73
C GLY A 193 1.95 17.32 -3.60
N PHE A 194 0.85 16.73 -3.12
CA PHE A 194 -0.42 16.71 -3.83
C PHE A 194 -0.99 18.12 -3.99
N GLN A 195 -1.71 18.33 -5.09
CA GLN A 195 -2.28 19.61 -5.47
C GLN A 195 -3.77 19.48 -5.71
N TRP A 196 -4.52 20.53 -5.36
CA TRP A 196 -5.92 20.65 -5.74
C TRP A 196 -6.07 20.64 -7.25
N ARG A 197 -6.93 19.75 -7.74
CA ARG A 197 -7.45 19.79 -9.11
C ARG A 197 -8.76 20.53 -9.13
N ASP A 198 -9.58 20.30 -8.11
CA ASP A 198 -10.82 21.01 -7.88
C ASP A 198 -11.18 20.97 -6.39
N ARG A 199 -11.35 22.13 -5.78
CA ARG A 199 -11.70 22.25 -4.35
C ARG A 199 -13.16 21.89 -4.09
N ALA A 200 -14.06 22.15 -5.04
CA ALA A 200 -15.49 21.93 -4.85
C ALA A 200 -15.84 20.43 -4.75
N SER A 201 -15.16 19.60 -5.51
CA SER A 201 -15.26 18.14 -5.45
C SER A 201 -14.33 17.49 -4.45
N GLY A 202 -13.41 18.22 -3.81
CA GLY A 202 -12.44 17.60 -2.91
C GLY A 202 -11.29 16.88 -3.64
N LEU A 203 -11.11 17.07 -4.95
CA LEU A 203 -10.16 16.32 -5.78
C LEU A 203 -8.74 16.88 -5.68
N LEU A 204 -7.80 16.02 -5.28
CA LEU A 204 -6.37 16.28 -5.36
C LEU A 204 -5.69 15.29 -6.32
N GLY A 205 -4.51 15.69 -6.80
CA GLY A 205 -3.66 14.82 -7.58
C GLY A 205 -2.19 15.17 -7.51
N LEU A 206 -1.36 14.22 -7.94
CA LEU A 206 0.08 14.37 -8.10
C LEU A 206 0.51 13.60 -9.33
N THR A 207 1.06 14.29 -10.32
CA THR A 207 1.69 13.68 -11.49
C THR A 207 3.18 13.45 -11.25
N ARG A 208 3.78 12.56 -12.07
CA ARG A 208 5.23 12.36 -12.09
C ARG A 208 6.02 13.65 -12.35
N GLU A 209 5.51 14.51 -13.22
CA GLU A 209 6.17 15.76 -13.57
C GLU A 209 6.17 16.74 -12.40
N GLU A 210 5.03 16.92 -11.73
CA GLU A 210 4.91 17.77 -10.55
C GLU A 210 5.73 17.24 -9.37
N ALA A 211 5.77 15.91 -9.19
CA ALA A 211 6.61 15.27 -8.19
C ALA A 211 8.10 15.58 -8.41
N ARG A 212 8.57 15.59 -9.66
CA ARG A 212 9.94 15.97 -10.02
C ARG A 212 10.22 17.45 -9.77
N ALA A 213 9.24 18.31 -10.01
CA ALA A 213 9.36 19.75 -9.78
C ALA A 213 9.41 20.13 -8.29
N ARG A 214 9.08 19.20 -7.37
CA ARG A 214 9.05 19.43 -5.92
C ARG A 214 9.91 18.41 -5.17
N PRO A 215 11.25 18.48 -5.31
CA PRO A 215 12.13 17.60 -4.56
C PRO A 215 11.93 17.82 -3.05
N GLY A 216 11.77 16.72 -2.30
CA GLY A 216 11.57 16.73 -0.84
C GLY A 216 10.15 16.37 -0.38
N ALA A 217 9.15 16.46 -1.25
CA ALA A 217 7.80 15.98 -0.95
C ALA A 217 7.80 14.44 -0.86
N TYR A 218 7.24 13.86 0.21
CA TYR A 218 7.40 12.42 0.47
C TYR A 218 6.85 11.54 -0.65
N ALA A 219 5.71 11.91 -1.24
CA ALA A 219 5.05 11.09 -2.26
C ALA A 219 5.84 11.08 -3.59
N GLY A 220 6.78 12.02 -3.78
CA GLY A 220 7.66 12.03 -4.95
C GLY A 220 8.47 10.75 -5.11
N ARG A 221 8.78 10.06 -3.99
CA ARG A 221 9.50 8.78 -3.98
C ARG A 221 8.74 7.65 -4.70
N LEU A 222 7.41 7.72 -4.81
CA LEU A 222 6.61 6.72 -5.54
C LEU A 222 6.82 6.77 -7.05
N PHE A 223 7.33 7.89 -7.56
CA PHE A 223 7.58 8.08 -8.99
C PHE A 223 9.01 7.74 -9.41
N ALA A 224 9.87 7.38 -8.44
CA ALA A 224 11.18 6.81 -8.72
C ALA A 224 10.98 5.37 -9.21
N TYR A 225 11.25 5.16 -10.50
CA TYR A 225 11.10 3.88 -11.17
C TYR A 225 12.38 3.54 -11.92
N GLU A 226 12.87 2.32 -11.68
CA GLU A 226 13.92 1.68 -12.46
C GLU A 226 13.33 0.44 -13.15
N PRO A 227 13.76 0.10 -14.38
CA PRO A 227 13.37 -1.16 -15.00
C PRO A 227 13.92 -2.35 -14.19
N PRO A 228 13.11 -3.39 -13.91
CA PRO A 228 13.58 -4.56 -13.18
C PRO A 228 14.61 -5.34 -14.01
N ARG A 229 15.66 -5.80 -13.34
CA ARG A 229 16.78 -6.53 -13.92
C ARG A 229 16.55 -8.04 -13.93
N LEU A 230 15.88 -8.57 -12.91
CA LEU A 230 15.72 -10.01 -12.71
C LEU A 230 14.50 -10.56 -13.45
N GLY A 231 13.41 -9.79 -13.49
CA GLY A 231 12.20 -10.15 -14.23
C GLY A 231 11.52 -11.40 -13.69
N PHE A 232 11.23 -11.42 -12.38
CA PHE A 232 10.51 -12.51 -11.73
C PHE A 232 9.10 -12.68 -12.29
N GLY A 233 8.63 -13.92 -12.40
CA GLY A 233 7.24 -14.22 -12.75
C GLY A 233 6.27 -13.88 -11.61
N ALA A 234 4.99 -13.67 -11.92
CA ALA A 234 3.98 -13.26 -10.92
C ALA A 234 3.94 -14.15 -9.67
N ARG A 235 4.12 -15.45 -9.86
CA ARG A 235 4.14 -16.47 -8.80
C ARG A 235 5.41 -16.45 -7.95
N GLU A 236 6.53 -16.01 -8.51
CA GLU A 236 7.79 -15.79 -7.79
C GLU A 236 7.72 -14.48 -7.01
N GLN A 237 7.17 -13.42 -7.62
CA GLN A 237 6.93 -12.12 -6.98
C GLN A 237 6.07 -12.25 -5.73
N GLN A 238 4.97 -13.03 -5.78
CA GLN A 238 4.12 -13.31 -4.62
C GLN A 238 4.90 -13.93 -3.45
N ILE A 239 5.78 -14.89 -3.72
CA ILE A 239 6.63 -15.52 -2.68
C ILE A 239 7.64 -14.53 -2.13
N LEU A 240 8.30 -13.76 -2.99
CA LEU A 240 9.30 -12.78 -2.58
C LEU A 240 8.69 -11.66 -1.72
N GLN A 241 7.50 -11.18 -2.08
CA GLN A 241 6.76 -10.20 -1.29
C GLN A 241 6.44 -10.73 0.11
N ARG A 242 5.95 -11.96 0.22
CA ARG A 242 5.67 -12.62 1.51
C ARG A 242 6.94 -12.84 2.34
N ALA A 243 8.01 -13.29 1.69
CA ALA A 243 9.31 -13.47 2.34
C ALA A 243 9.91 -12.16 2.86
N LEU A 244 9.66 -11.03 2.19
CA LEU A 244 10.07 -9.70 2.66
C LEU A 244 9.33 -9.25 3.92
N LEU A 245 8.11 -9.74 4.15
CA LEU A 245 7.36 -9.56 5.40
C LEU A 245 7.89 -10.44 6.54
N GLY A 246 8.89 -11.29 6.29
CA GLY A 246 9.48 -12.18 7.27
C GLY A 246 8.81 -13.55 7.38
N GLU A 247 7.84 -13.86 6.50
CA GLU A 247 7.14 -15.14 6.52
C GLU A 247 8.08 -16.31 6.17
N THR A 248 7.89 -17.43 6.87
CA THR A 248 8.51 -18.72 6.60
C THR A 248 7.89 -19.40 5.37
N ASP A 249 8.54 -20.43 4.85
CA ASP A 249 8.00 -21.19 3.70
C ASP A 249 6.66 -21.87 4.02
N ALA A 250 6.42 -22.24 5.28
CA ALA A 250 5.16 -22.84 5.71
C ALA A 250 4.03 -21.80 5.75
N GLU A 251 4.29 -20.63 6.35
CA GLU A 251 3.33 -19.51 6.38
C GLU A 251 3.01 -19.00 4.97
N THR A 252 4.03 -18.87 4.11
CA THR A 252 3.83 -18.49 2.70
C THR A 252 3.01 -19.55 1.95
N ALA A 253 3.23 -20.83 2.22
CA ALA A 253 2.47 -21.92 1.60
C ALA A 253 0.99 -21.86 2.01
N GLU A 254 0.70 -21.67 3.30
CA GLU A 254 -0.66 -21.49 3.82
C GLU A 254 -1.33 -20.26 3.20
N ALA A 255 -0.67 -19.11 3.23
CA ALA A 255 -1.21 -17.83 2.75
C ALA A 255 -1.49 -17.81 1.24
N LEU A 256 -0.75 -18.61 0.45
CA LEU A 256 -0.94 -18.73 -1.00
C LEU A 256 -1.74 -19.96 -1.40
N HIS A 257 -2.23 -20.76 -0.44
CA HIS A 257 -2.90 -22.04 -0.67
C HIS A 257 -2.09 -23.00 -1.55
N LEU A 258 -0.79 -23.13 -1.25
CA LEU A 258 0.17 -24.00 -1.94
C LEU A 258 0.71 -25.07 -1.00
N ALA A 259 1.26 -26.16 -1.56
CA ALA A 259 2.08 -27.07 -0.78
C ALA A 259 3.45 -26.44 -0.46
N THR A 260 3.99 -26.67 0.74
CA THR A 260 5.33 -26.16 1.14
C THR A 260 6.44 -26.57 0.17
N ASP A 261 6.36 -27.77 -0.41
CA ASP A 261 7.34 -28.21 -1.40
C ASP A 261 7.23 -27.44 -2.73
N THR A 262 6.05 -26.90 -3.07
CA THR A 262 5.89 -25.98 -4.20
C THR A 262 6.60 -24.66 -3.94
N VAL A 263 6.54 -24.14 -2.70
CA VAL A 263 7.28 -22.93 -2.30
C VAL A 263 8.80 -23.16 -2.41
N LYS A 264 9.31 -24.28 -1.90
CA LYS A 264 10.73 -24.66 -2.02
C LYS A 264 11.17 -24.82 -3.49
N ALA A 265 10.33 -25.43 -4.32
CA ALA A 265 10.62 -25.57 -5.75
C ALA A 265 10.72 -24.21 -6.45
N ARG A 266 9.83 -23.26 -6.10
CA ARG A 266 9.88 -21.89 -6.64
C ARG A 266 11.12 -21.12 -6.16
N TRP A 267 11.56 -21.30 -4.91
CA TRP A 267 12.84 -20.74 -4.45
C TRP A 267 14.02 -21.20 -5.32
N ARG A 268 14.04 -22.48 -5.74
CA ARG A 268 15.08 -22.96 -6.67
C ARG A 268 15.03 -22.23 -8.02
N GLY A 269 13.82 -21.99 -8.56
CA GLY A 269 13.63 -21.20 -9.77
C GLY A 269 14.11 -19.76 -9.63
N ILE A 270 13.74 -19.10 -8.53
CA ILE A 270 14.20 -17.75 -8.16
C ILE A 270 15.73 -17.70 -8.13
N TYR A 271 16.40 -18.63 -7.45
CA TYR A 271 17.86 -18.65 -7.40
C TYR A 271 18.51 -18.93 -8.75
N GLY A 272 17.91 -19.80 -9.58
CA GLY A 272 18.38 -20.04 -10.94
C GLY A 272 18.34 -18.75 -11.77
N ARG A 273 17.23 -18.01 -11.72
CA ARG A 273 17.06 -16.73 -12.40
C ARG A 273 18.06 -15.68 -11.93
N VAL A 274 18.27 -15.57 -10.62
CA VAL A 274 19.27 -14.64 -10.06
C VAL A 274 20.69 -15.02 -10.49
N ALA A 275 21.03 -16.31 -10.47
CA ALA A 275 22.34 -16.78 -10.93
C ALA A 275 22.59 -16.49 -12.42
N GLU A 276 21.55 -16.51 -13.25
CA GLU A 276 21.63 -16.17 -14.68
C GLU A 276 21.76 -14.65 -14.92
N ARG A 277 21.01 -13.83 -14.19
CA ARG A 277 20.82 -12.40 -14.51
C ARG A 277 21.65 -11.44 -13.66
N ALA A 278 21.98 -11.83 -12.43
CA ALA A 278 22.74 -11.03 -11.48
C ALA A 278 23.50 -11.95 -10.50
N PRO A 279 24.48 -12.75 -10.98
CA PRO A 279 25.21 -13.71 -10.16
C PRO A 279 25.94 -13.07 -8.98
N GLU A 280 26.27 -11.78 -9.06
CA GLU A 280 26.88 -10.99 -7.99
C GLU A 280 26.02 -10.86 -6.73
N LEU A 281 24.70 -11.08 -6.83
CA LEU A 281 23.79 -11.01 -5.68
C LEU A 281 23.83 -12.26 -4.80
N LEU A 282 24.41 -13.36 -5.28
CA LEU A 282 24.50 -14.62 -4.54
C LEU A 282 25.91 -14.80 -3.96
N PRO A 283 26.05 -15.28 -2.72
CA PRO A 283 27.36 -15.58 -2.15
C PRO A 283 28.10 -16.65 -2.97
N GLN A 284 29.35 -16.36 -3.30
CA GLN A 284 30.30 -17.25 -3.98
C GLN A 284 31.01 -18.10 -2.91
N GLY A 285 30.86 -19.44 -2.94
CA GLY A 285 31.51 -20.32 -1.97
C GLY A 285 31.14 -21.80 -2.04
N GLU A 286 32.13 -22.67 -1.82
CA GLU A 286 32.06 -24.13 -1.75
C GLU A 286 31.74 -24.57 -0.31
N GLY A 287 30.54 -25.11 -0.05
CA GLY A 287 30.19 -25.66 1.26
C GLY A 287 28.68 -25.82 1.52
N ALA A 288 28.26 -27.08 1.75
CA ALA A 288 26.99 -27.61 2.26
C ALA A 288 25.67 -26.80 2.02
N ASP A 289 24.81 -27.39 1.19
CA ASP A 289 23.58 -26.81 0.59
C ASP A 289 22.56 -26.15 1.54
N LEU A 290 22.47 -26.56 2.81
CA LEU A 290 21.45 -26.03 3.73
C LEU A 290 21.79 -24.64 4.29
N LYS A 291 23.05 -24.39 4.67
CA LYS A 291 23.50 -23.06 5.14
C LYS A 291 23.48 -22.05 3.98
N ARG A 292 23.81 -22.54 2.77
CA ARG A 292 23.81 -21.75 1.54
C ARG A 292 22.42 -21.24 1.16
N GLY A 293 21.37 -22.03 1.37
CA GLY A 293 19.99 -21.62 1.06
C GLY A 293 19.51 -20.43 1.89
N ALA A 294 19.74 -20.46 3.21
CA ALA A 294 19.40 -19.36 4.10
C ALA A 294 20.21 -18.09 3.81
N GLU A 295 21.49 -18.25 3.47
CA GLU A 295 22.35 -17.12 3.12
C GLU A 295 21.97 -16.49 1.78
N LYS A 296 21.74 -17.30 0.73
CA LYS A 296 21.23 -16.82 -0.56
C LYS A 296 19.93 -16.05 -0.40
N ARG A 297 18.99 -16.57 0.40
CA ARG A 297 17.72 -15.89 0.72
C ARG A 297 17.98 -14.53 1.36
N ARG A 298 18.84 -14.48 2.39
CA ARG A 298 19.17 -13.25 3.11
C ARG A 298 19.73 -12.17 2.19
N HIS A 299 20.68 -12.52 1.32
CA HIS A 299 21.28 -11.57 0.37
C HIS A 299 20.28 -11.07 -0.66
N LEU A 300 19.49 -11.98 -1.25
CA LEU A 300 18.46 -11.60 -2.21
C LEU A 300 17.40 -10.71 -1.57
N LEU A 301 16.88 -11.06 -0.39
CA LEU A 301 15.89 -10.23 0.30
C LEU A 301 16.45 -8.87 0.72
N HIS A 302 17.74 -8.80 1.08
CA HIS A 302 18.40 -7.52 1.33
C HIS A 302 18.39 -6.64 0.07
N TYR A 303 18.76 -7.19 -1.08
CA TYR A 303 18.68 -6.48 -2.36
C TYR A 303 17.26 -5.99 -2.67
N LEU A 304 16.27 -6.89 -2.58
CA LEU A 304 14.88 -6.57 -2.94
C LEU A 304 14.22 -5.50 -2.06
N ARG A 305 14.68 -5.28 -0.83
CA ARG A 305 14.21 -4.15 0.02
C ARG A 305 14.52 -2.78 -0.60
N HIS A 306 15.57 -2.70 -1.40
CA HIS A 306 16.00 -1.48 -2.07
C HIS A 306 15.56 -1.41 -3.54
N HIS A 307 15.08 -2.53 -4.09
CA HIS A 307 14.68 -2.68 -5.50
C HIS A 307 13.25 -3.24 -5.63
N PRO A 308 12.23 -2.49 -5.16
CA PRO A 308 10.85 -2.96 -5.18
C PRO A 308 10.26 -3.14 -6.59
N GLU A 309 10.86 -2.52 -7.61
CA GLU A 309 10.52 -2.70 -9.03
C GLU A 309 10.62 -4.16 -9.49
N GLU A 310 11.54 -4.94 -8.91
CA GLU A 310 11.72 -6.37 -9.21
C GLU A 310 10.50 -7.22 -8.85
N LEU A 311 9.67 -6.70 -7.93
CA LEU A 311 8.48 -7.36 -7.40
C LEU A 311 7.20 -6.94 -8.12
N ARG A 312 7.29 -6.09 -9.15
CA ARG A 312 6.13 -5.57 -9.87
C ARG A 312 5.93 -6.27 -11.21
N PRO A 313 4.68 -6.40 -11.70
CA PRO A 313 4.40 -7.14 -12.93
C PRO A 313 5.17 -6.58 -14.13
N VAL A 314 5.87 -7.49 -14.83
CA VAL A 314 6.51 -7.24 -16.13
C VAL A 314 6.00 -8.17 -17.21
#